data_AF-A0A955W6I0-F1
#
_entry.id   AF-A0A955W6I0-F1
#
_cell.length_a   1.000
_cell.length_b   1.000
_cell.length_c   1.000
_cell.angle_alpha   90.00
_cell.angle_beta   90.00
_cell.angle_gamma   90.00
#
_symmetry.space_group_name_H-M   'P 1'
#
loop_
_entity.id
_entity.type
_entity.pdbx_description
1 polymer ?
#
loop_
_entity_poly.entity_id
_entity_poly.type
_entity_poly.pdbx_seq_one_letter_code
_entity_poly.pdbx_strand_id
1 'polypeptide(L)'
;MTINDLAPDERIALGGLLRLVIRSDGDFTEAEEETVNQLGEEHLGGAAAMWRVISDSAQACPRDADIRACAAKVTRPAARTVILDFMRKVAAGDEVSAEEETLIGWLESLWG
;
A
#
# COMPACT_ATOMS: atom_id res chain seq x y z
N MET A 1 -16.53 0.68 -0.56
CA MET A 1 -15.64 0.41 0.58
C MET A 1 -14.45 1.33 0.46
N THR A 2 -13.94 1.83 1.57
CA THR A 2 -12.81 2.78 1.66
C THR A 2 -11.70 2.18 2.51
N ILE A 3 -10.56 2.88 2.63
CA ILE A 3 -9.44 2.46 3.47
C ILE A 3 -9.86 2.32 4.94
N ASN A 4 -10.77 3.17 5.43
CA ASN A 4 -11.30 3.10 6.81
C ASN A 4 -12.04 1.79 7.10
N ASP A 5 -12.59 1.15 6.07
CA ASP A 5 -13.32 -0.11 6.20
C ASP A 5 -12.39 -1.33 6.19
N LEU A 6 -11.08 -1.14 5.99
CA LEU A 6 -10.09 -2.22 6.08
C LEU A 6 -9.98 -2.72 7.52
N ALA A 7 -9.91 -4.03 7.68
CA ALA A 7 -9.59 -4.67 8.94
C ALA A 7 -8.14 -4.35 9.36
N PRO A 8 -7.78 -4.47 10.65
CA PRO A 8 -6.44 -4.10 11.13
C PRO A 8 -5.29 -4.82 10.40
N ASP A 9 -5.46 -6.10 10.08
CA ASP A 9 -4.50 -6.91 9.30
C ASP A 9 -4.43 -6.47 7.83
N GLU A 10 -5.56 -6.11 7.23
CA GLU A 10 -5.63 -5.56 5.87
C GLU A 10 -4.93 -4.19 5.78
N ARG A 11 -5.05 -3.34 6.82
CA ARG A 11 -4.31 -2.07 6.91
C ARG A 11 -2.81 -2.29 7.07
N ILE A 12 -2.41 -3.27 7.88
CA ILE A 12 -1.00 -3.67 7.99
C ILE A 12 -0.46 -4.12 6.63
N ALA A 13 -1.24 -4.91 5.87
CA ALA A 13 -0.86 -5.32 4.52
C ALA A 13 -0.68 -4.10 3.61
N LEU A 14 -1.63 -3.15 3.59
CA LEU A 14 -1.52 -1.90 2.83
C LEU A 14 -0.25 -1.11 3.19
N GLY A 15 -0.02 -0.86 4.48
CA GLY A 15 1.17 -0.12 4.93
C GLY A 15 2.47 -0.84 4.54
N GLY A 16 2.48 -2.18 4.60
CA GLY A 16 3.62 -2.98 4.18
C GLY A 16 3.89 -2.85 2.68
N LEU A 17 2.84 -2.89 1.85
CA LEU A 17 2.97 -2.74 0.39
C LEU A 17 3.48 -1.35 0.01
N LEU A 18 3.02 -0.30 0.68
CA LEU A 18 3.55 1.06 0.48
C LEU A 18 5.03 1.16 0.87
N ARG A 19 5.45 0.43 1.91
CA ARG A 19 6.88 0.33 2.25
C ARG A 19 7.70 -0.36 1.17
N LEU A 20 7.13 -1.27 0.38
CA LEU A 20 7.86 -1.86 -0.74
C LEU A 20 8.10 -0.81 -1.83
N VAL A 21 7.08 0.00 -2.16
CA VAL A 21 7.22 1.12 -3.11
C VAL A 21 8.25 2.14 -2.63
N ILE A 22 8.14 2.60 -1.38
CA ILE A 22 9.10 3.56 -0.77
C ILE A 22 10.56 3.05 -0.81
N ARG A 23 10.77 1.74 -0.88
CA ARG A 23 12.10 1.12 -0.84
C ARG A 23 12.59 0.64 -2.19
N SER A 24 11.76 0.57 -3.24
CA SER A 24 12.03 -0.32 -4.37
C SER A 24 13.09 0.15 -5.35
N ASP A 25 13.51 1.42 -5.38
CA ASP A 25 14.74 1.82 -6.10
C ASP A 25 15.45 3.04 -5.48
N GLY A 26 15.08 3.40 -4.25
CA GLY A 26 15.71 4.49 -3.50
C GLY A 26 15.07 5.86 -3.61
N ASP A 27 14.07 6.08 -4.48
CA ASP A 27 13.30 7.31 -4.52
C ASP A 27 11.81 7.02 -4.33
N PHE A 28 11.29 7.44 -3.17
CA PHE A 28 9.87 7.74 -3.01
C PHE A 28 9.71 9.19 -3.42
N THR A 29 9.11 9.44 -4.57
CA THR A 29 9.16 10.78 -5.16
C THR A 29 8.25 11.74 -4.41
N GLU A 30 8.49 13.05 -4.54
CA GLU A 30 7.61 14.07 -3.94
C GLU A 30 6.15 13.91 -4.43
N ALA A 31 5.96 13.46 -5.67
CA ALA A 31 4.63 13.26 -6.26
C ALA A 31 3.91 12.03 -5.69
N GLU A 32 4.63 10.93 -5.46
CA GLU A 32 4.11 9.76 -4.76
C GLU A 32 3.80 10.07 -3.29
N GLU A 33 4.67 10.84 -2.62
CA GLU A 33 4.45 11.35 -1.26
C GLU A 33 3.20 12.21 -1.18
N GLU A 34 3.05 13.19 -2.09
CA GLU A 34 1.87 14.04 -2.17
C GLU A 34 0.61 13.21 -2.40
N THR A 35 0.68 12.20 -3.27
CA THR A 35 -0.43 11.27 -3.53
C THR A 35 -0.81 10.48 -2.27
N VAL A 36 0.17 9.94 -1.53
CA VAL A 36 -0.06 9.24 -0.26
C VAL A 36 -0.67 10.17 0.79
N ASN A 37 -0.18 11.42 0.88
CA ASN A 37 -0.70 12.43 1.79
C ASN A 37 -2.16 12.78 1.47
N GLN A 38 -2.46 13.07 0.19
CA GLN A 38 -3.81 13.37 -0.28
C GLN A 38 -4.77 12.21 -0.01
N LEU A 39 -4.37 10.97 -0.32
CA LEU A 39 -5.20 9.81 -0.04
C LEU A 39 -5.42 9.60 1.47
N GLY A 40 -4.44 9.95 2.29
CA GLY A 40 -4.58 9.99 3.75
C GLY A 40 -5.63 11.02 4.21
N GLU A 41 -5.62 12.22 3.64
CA GLU A 41 -6.63 13.26 3.89
C GLU A 41 -8.03 12.82 3.45
N GLU A 42 -8.15 12.25 2.24
CA GLU A 42 -9.42 11.82 1.67
C GLU A 42 -10.06 10.64 2.40
N HIS A 43 -9.25 9.72 2.96
CA HIS A 43 -9.74 8.42 3.40
C HIS A 43 -9.46 8.07 4.85
N LEU A 44 -8.49 8.68 5.54
CA LEU A 44 -8.09 8.29 6.91
C LEU A 44 -8.19 9.45 7.92
N GLY A 45 -8.70 10.61 7.49
CA GLY A 45 -8.80 11.80 8.34
C GLY A 45 -7.49 12.58 8.45
N GLY A 46 -6.52 12.33 7.55
CA GLY A 46 -5.30 13.11 7.42
C GLY A 46 -4.09 12.28 6.96
N ALA A 47 -3.12 12.94 6.36
CA ALA A 47 -1.82 12.36 5.99
C ALA A 47 -1.14 11.61 7.15
N ALA A 48 -1.16 12.18 8.35
CA ALA A 48 -0.56 11.57 9.55
C ALA A 48 -1.14 10.19 9.89
N ALA A 49 -2.42 9.95 9.61
CA ALA A 49 -3.04 8.64 9.83
C ALA A 49 -2.52 7.60 8.83
N MET A 50 -2.27 8.00 7.58
CA MET A 50 -1.65 7.14 6.57
C MET A 50 -0.22 6.77 6.94
N TRP A 51 0.59 7.76 7.33
CA TRP A 51 1.95 7.54 7.80
C TRP A 51 2.02 6.64 9.02
N ARG A 52 1.02 6.71 9.90
CA ARG A 52 0.90 5.78 11.02
C ARG A 52 0.65 4.34 10.56
N VAL A 53 -0.21 4.12 9.56
CA VAL A 53 -0.42 2.78 8.97
C VAL A 53 0.88 2.22 8.39
N ILE A 54 1.62 3.05 7.65
CA ILE A 54 2.94 2.70 7.11
C ILE A 54 3.90 2.33 8.26
N SER A 55 4.00 3.17 9.30
CA SER A 55 4.87 2.92 10.46
C SER A 55 4.47 1.66 11.24
N ASP A 56 3.19 1.45 11.51
CA ASP A 56 2.69 0.29 12.26
C ASP A 56 2.97 -1.02 11.50
N SER A 57 2.86 -1.00 10.17
CA SER A 57 3.23 -2.13 9.33
C SER A 57 4.71 -2.50 9.43
N ALA A 58 5.59 -1.54 9.74
CA ALA A 58 7.01 -1.79 9.86
C ALA A 58 7.36 -2.68 11.06
N GLN A 59 6.58 -2.60 12.12
CA GLN A 59 6.71 -3.49 13.28
C GLN A 59 6.07 -4.85 13.02
N ALA A 60 4.93 -4.88 12.33
CA ALA A 60 4.18 -6.11 12.09
C ALA A 60 4.77 -7.00 10.99
N CYS A 61 5.30 -6.41 9.93
CA CYS A 61 5.88 -7.11 8.77
C CYS A 61 7.24 -6.45 8.42
N PRO A 62 8.31 -6.75 9.18
CA PRO A 62 9.57 -5.99 9.09
C PRO A 62 10.32 -6.20 7.77
N ARG A 63 10.25 -7.41 7.20
CA ARG A 63 10.94 -7.80 5.97
C ARG A 63 9.96 -7.94 4.81
N ASP A 64 10.45 -7.84 3.58
CA ASP A 64 9.64 -7.94 2.37
C ASP A 64 8.88 -9.27 2.27
N ALA A 65 9.51 -10.37 2.69
CA ALA A 65 8.84 -11.67 2.77
C ALA A 65 7.67 -11.67 3.76
N ASP A 66 7.80 -10.95 4.89
CA ASP A 66 6.72 -10.80 5.86
C ASP A 66 5.59 -9.96 5.26
N ILE A 67 5.92 -8.87 4.55
CA ILE A 67 4.93 -8.01 3.86
C ILE A 67 4.14 -8.83 2.84
N ARG A 68 4.83 -9.63 2.02
CA ARG A 68 4.19 -10.51 1.04
C ARG A 68 3.29 -11.55 1.71
N ALA A 69 3.72 -12.11 2.84
CA ALA A 69 2.89 -13.03 3.64
C ALA A 69 1.68 -12.32 4.27
N CYS A 70 1.81 -11.06 4.68
CA CYS A 70 0.72 -10.22 5.18
C CYS A 70 -0.32 -9.97 4.06
N ALA A 71 0.11 -9.59 2.86
CA ALA A 71 -0.78 -9.40 1.70
C ALA A 71 -1.50 -10.69 1.25
N ALA A 72 -0.83 -11.85 1.33
CA ALA A 72 -1.45 -13.15 1.00
C ALA A 72 -2.58 -13.56 1.96
N LYS A 73 -2.60 -13.03 3.19
CA LYS A 73 -3.65 -13.29 4.18
C LYS A 73 -4.90 -12.45 3.98
N VAL A 74 -4.85 -11.41 3.14
CA VAL A 74 -6.03 -10.62 2.78
C VAL A 74 -6.96 -11.50 1.94
N THR A 75 -8.05 -11.99 2.53
CA THR A 75 -9.00 -12.90 1.86
C THR A 75 -10.24 -12.18 1.34
N ARG A 76 -10.60 -11.02 1.92
CA ARG A 76 -11.83 -10.31 1.58
C ARG A 76 -11.69 -9.63 0.21
N PRO A 77 -12.53 -9.98 -0.79
CA PRO A 77 -12.41 -9.42 -2.14
C PRO A 77 -12.48 -7.89 -2.17
N ALA A 78 -13.39 -7.30 -1.39
CA ALA A 78 -13.51 -5.84 -1.31
C ALA A 78 -12.22 -5.17 -0.81
N ALA A 79 -11.50 -5.80 0.14
CA ALA A 79 -10.23 -5.27 0.65
C ALA A 79 -9.12 -5.35 -0.39
N ARG A 80 -9.04 -6.47 -1.11
CA ARG A 80 -8.11 -6.63 -2.24
C ARG A 80 -8.31 -5.54 -3.28
N THR A 81 -9.56 -5.26 -3.67
CA THR A 81 -9.89 -4.17 -4.59
C THR A 81 -9.44 -2.82 -4.06
N VAL A 82 -9.79 -2.48 -2.81
CA VAL A 82 -9.39 -1.19 -2.21
C VAL A 82 -7.87 -1.04 -2.15
N ILE A 83 -7.15 -2.08 -1.74
CA ILE A 83 -5.69 -2.04 -1.64
C ILE A 83 -5.06 -1.94 -3.03
N LEU A 84 -5.52 -2.73 -4.01
CA LEU A 84 -5.00 -2.69 -5.37
C LEU A 84 -5.24 -1.34 -6.04
N ASP A 85 -6.45 -0.78 -5.91
CA ASP A 85 -6.77 0.55 -6.43
C ASP A 85 -5.92 1.62 -5.76
N PHE A 86 -5.62 1.49 -4.46
CA PHE A 86 -4.72 2.39 -3.77
C PHE A 86 -3.30 2.33 -4.34
N MET A 87 -2.72 1.13 -4.47
CA MET A 87 -1.37 0.96 -5.00
C MET A 87 -1.24 1.53 -6.42
N ARG A 88 -2.25 1.31 -7.27
CA ARG A 88 -2.30 1.89 -8.62
C ARG A 88 -2.36 3.41 -8.62
N LYS A 89 -3.11 4.01 -7.69
CA LYS A 89 -3.18 5.48 -7.57
C LYS A 89 -1.85 6.08 -7.15
N VAL A 90 -1.15 5.46 -6.19
CA VAL A 90 0.17 5.92 -5.75
C VAL A 90 1.16 5.86 -6.91
N ALA A 91 1.26 4.71 -7.58
CA ALA A 91 2.16 4.54 -8.72
C ALA A 91 1.83 5.50 -9.88
N ALA A 92 0.54 5.74 -10.15
CA ALA A 92 0.10 6.70 -11.18
C ALA A 92 0.27 8.18 -10.77
N GLY A 93 0.69 8.45 -9.53
CA GLY A 93 1.06 9.79 -9.07
C GLY A 93 2.33 10.31 -9.75
N ASP A 94 3.15 9.41 -10.31
CA ASP A 94 4.38 9.71 -11.04
C ASP A 94 4.59 8.76 -12.24
N GLU A 95 5.77 8.76 -12.85
CA GLU A 95 6.20 7.73 -13.79
C GLU A 95 6.30 6.37 -13.09
N VAL A 96 5.39 5.46 -13.46
CA VAL A 96 5.35 4.09 -12.91
C VAL A 96 6.64 3.35 -13.25
N SER A 97 7.38 2.95 -12.21
CA SER A 97 8.61 2.16 -12.34
C SER A 97 8.35 0.68 -12.64
N ALA A 98 9.36 -0.02 -13.17
CA ALA A 98 9.27 -1.46 -13.46
C ALA A 98 9.02 -2.31 -12.19
N GLU A 99 9.55 -1.86 -11.05
CA GLU A 99 9.39 -2.48 -9.75
C GLU A 99 7.94 -2.35 -9.24
N GLU A 100 7.32 -1.19 -9.43
CA GLU A 100 5.91 -0.97 -9.10
C GLU A 100 4.98 -1.77 -10.01
N GLU A 101 5.25 -1.81 -11.33
CA GLU A 101 4.52 -2.68 -12.25
C GLU A 101 4.63 -4.15 -11.81
N THR A 102 5.84 -4.58 -11.43
CA THR A 102 6.09 -5.94 -10.94
C THR A 102 5.31 -6.21 -9.64
N LEU A 103 5.26 -5.23 -8.72
CA LEU A 103 4.52 -5.35 -7.46
C LEU A 103 3.01 -5.42 -7.71
N ILE A 104 2.46 -4.53 -8.54
CA ILE A 104 1.04 -4.49 -8.90
C ILE A 104 0.63 -5.78 -9.63
N GLY A 105 1.41 -6.22 -10.63
CA GLY A 105 1.15 -7.47 -11.35
C GLY A 105 1.22 -8.70 -10.43
N TRP A 106 2.13 -8.69 -9.45
CA TRP A 106 2.16 -9.75 -8.43
C TRP A 106 0.90 -9.74 -7.55
N LEU A 107 0.41 -8.57 -7.12
CA LEU A 107 -0.85 -8.46 -6.36
C LEU A 107 -2.05 -8.95 -7.16
N GLU A 108 -2.14 -8.58 -8.43
CA GLU A 108 -3.19 -9.05 -9.35
C GLU A 108 -3.17 -10.57 -9.49
N SER A 109 -1.99 -11.16 -9.69
CA SER A 109 -1.85 -12.62 -9.76
C SER A 109 -2.16 -13.32 -8.42
N LEU A 110 -1.86 -12.68 -7.29
CA LEU A 110 -2.11 -13.25 -5.96
C LEU A 110 -3.60 -13.23 -5.59
N TRP A 111 -4.32 -12.20 -6.05
CA TRP A 111 -5.70 -11.92 -5.65
C TRP A 111 -6.75 -12.29 -6.70
N GLY A 112 -6.31 -12.58 -7.93
CA GLY A 112 -7.11 -13.06 -9.07
C GLY A 112 -7.66 -14.47 -8.90
#